data_AF-U6SQY1-F1
#
_entry.id   AF-U6SQY1-F1
#
_cell.length_a   1.000
_cell.length_b   1.000
_cell.length_c   1.000
_cell.angle_alpha   90.00
_cell.angle_beta   90.00
_cell.angle_gamma   90.00
#
_symmetry.space_group_name_H-M   'P 1'
#
loop_
_entity.id
_entity.type
_entity.pdbx_description
1 polymer ?
#
loop_
_entity_poly.entity_id
_entity_poly.type
_entity_poly.pdbx_seq_one_letter_code
_entity_poly.pdbx_strand_id
1 'polypeptide(L)'
;MVSLKDVFYDESKTEFKMELMKKENIGDSNYKVDFMLSFSFGYAVVSRTISWTQGDIATLKEQISNLNLQPGSGYITPQEPELTMFYVIDEHNKEEITLYITLDGGQMNSQMGTETGASIKIVTTHHALKSWVNQLGKVFEV
;
A
#
# COMPACT_ATOMS: atom_id res chain seq x y z
N MET A 1 -13.97 0.91 -3.25
CA MET A 1 -13.02 -0.14 -2.81
C MET A 1 -11.98 -0.33 -3.90
N VAL A 2 -10.70 -0.44 -3.53
CA VAL A 2 -9.58 -0.70 -4.44
C VAL A 2 -8.75 -1.84 -3.84
N SER A 3 -8.27 -2.76 -4.67
CA SER A 3 -7.56 -3.96 -4.22
C SER A 3 -6.29 -4.23 -5.03
N LEU A 4 -5.23 -4.69 -4.36
CA LEU A 4 -4.04 -5.27 -4.95
C LEU A 4 -4.03 -6.77 -4.63
N LYS A 5 -4.06 -7.59 -5.68
CA LYS A 5 -4.09 -9.05 -5.56
C LYS A 5 -2.74 -9.63 -5.89
N ASP A 6 -2.44 -10.76 -5.25
CA ASP A 6 -1.31 -11.59 -5.61
C ASP A 6 -1.47 -12.13 -7.04
N VAL A 7 -0.38 -12.26 -7.81
CA VAL A 7 -0.44 -12.84 -9.17
C VAL A 7 -1.02 -14.24 -9.15
N PHE A 8 -0.81 -14.99 -8.06
CA PHE A 8 -1.32 -16.33 -7.83
C PHE A 8 -2.59 -16.33 -6.95
N TYR A 9 -3.39 -15.26 -6.99
CA TYR A 9 -4.58 -15.09 -6.14
C TYR A 9 -5.55 -16.26 -6.18
N ASP A 10 -5.70 -16.93 -7.31
CA ASP A 10 -6.64 -18.06 -7.43
C ASP A 10 -6.29 -19.20 -6.47
N GLU A 11 -5.01 -19.35 -6.12
CA GLU A 11 -4.51 -20.32 -5.15
C GLU A 11 -4.30 -19.68 -3.78
N SER A 12 -3.58 -18.57 -3.70
CA SER A 12 -3.16 -17.95 -2.44
C SER A 12 -4.31 -17.27 -1.70
N LYS A 13 -5.31 -16.76 -2.43
CA LYS A 13 -6.36 -15.87 -1.93
C LYS A 13 -5.80 -14.66 -1.17
N THR A 14 -4.54 -14.29 -1.43
CA THR A 14 -3.82 -13.22 -0.76
C THR A 14 -4.11 -11.88 -1.43
N GLU A 15 -4.60 -10.91 -0.65
CA GLU A 15 -5.08 -9.65 -1.20
C GLU A 15 -4.99 -8.52 -0.17
N PHE A 16 -4.55 -7.35 -0.64
CA PHE A 16 -4.60 -6.10 0.10
C PHE A 16 -5.75 -5.25 -0.43
N LYS A 17 -6.69 -4.87 0.45
CA LYS A 17 -7.83 -4.01 0.12
C LYS A 17 -7.77 -2.69 0.86
N MET A 18 -8.26 -1.66 0.19
CA MET A 18 -8.55 -0.35 0.77
C MET A 18 -9.99 0.03 0.44
N GLU A 19 -10.81 0.21 1.47
CA GLU A 19 -12.18 0.65 1.34
C GLU A 19 -12.34 2.06 1.90
N LEU A 20 -12.95 2.95 1.11
CA LEU A 20 -13.28 4.31 1.54
C LEU A 20 -14.34 4.24 2.64
N MET A 21 -14.01 4.72 3.83
CA MET A 21 -14.96 4.81 4.96
C MET A 21 -15.53 6.21 5.09
N LYS A 22 -14.68 7.23 4.98
CA LYS A 22 -15.05 8.63 5.16
C LYS A 22 -14.19 9.52 4.25
N LYS A 23 -14.78 10.55 3.65
CA LYS A 23 -14.08 11.64 2.95
C LYS A 23 -14.53 12.96 3.57
N GLU A 24 -13.58 13.77 4.00
CA GLU A 24 -13.82 15.04 4.67
C GLU A 24 -13.00 16.14 4.01
N ASN A 25 -13.62 17.29 3.72
CA ASN A 25 -12.90 18.46 3.22
C ASN A 25 -12.26 19.18 4.40
N ILE A 26 -10.95 19.36 4.36
CA ILE A 26 -10.16 19.97 5.44
C ILE A 26 -9.60 21.35 5.06
N GLY A 27 -10.08 21.97 3.96
CA GLY A 27 -9.74 23.33 3.52
C GLY A 27 -9.08 23.38 2.15
N ASP A 28 -9.23 24.50 1.42
CA ASP A 28 -8.58 24.78 0.12
C ASP A 28 -8.63 23.65 -0.92
N SER A 29 -9.75 22.91 -0.96
CA SER A 29 -9.94 21.72 -1.82
C SER A 29 -9.08 20.50 -1.45
N ASN A 30 -8.46 20.49 -0.27
CA ASN A 30 -7.79 19.32 0.30
C ASN A 30 -8.80 18.42 1.02
N TYR A 31 -8.64 17.12 0.81
CA TYR A 31 -9.47 16.11 1.44
C TYR A 31 -8.63 15.20 2.32
N LYS A 32 -9.18 14.91 3.50
CA LYS A 32 -8.78 13.78 4.33
C LYS A 32 -9.70 12.61 4.04
N VAL A 33 -9.13 11.43 3.86
CA VAL A 33 -9.87 10.20 3.57
C VAL A 33 -9.49 9.14 4.58
N ASP A 34 -10.49 8.57 5.25
CA ASP A 34 -10.30 7.41 6.11
C ASP A 34 -10.53 6.15 5.28
N PHE A 35 -9.55 5.26 5.27
CA PHE A 35 -9.62 3.97 4.60
C PHE A 35 -9.67 2.83 5.62
N MET A 36 -10.53 1.84 5.40
CA MET A 36 -10.39 0.53 6.01
C MET A 36 -9.41 -0.29 5.17
N LEU A 37 -8.22 -0.52 5.71
CA LEU A 37 -7.26 -1.46 5.16
C LEU A 37 -7.65 -2.87 5.55
N SER A 38 -7.48 -3.83 4.64
CA SER A 38 -7.65 -5.25 4.95
C SER A 38 -6.58 -6.10 4.26
N PHE A 39 -5.87 -6.88 5.06
CA PHE A 39 -4.96 -7.93 4.61
C PHE A 39 -5.71 -9.26 4.67
N SER A 40 -5.98 -9.85 3.51
CA SER A 40 -6.63 -11.16 3.38
C SER A 40 -5.59 -12.22 3.07
N PHE A 41 -5.61 -13.33 3.82
CA PHE A 41 -4.72 -14.49 3.65
C PHE A 41 -5.51 -15.76 3.26
N GLY A 42 -6.68 -15.60 2.64
CA GLY A 42 -7.61 -16.68 2.31
C GLY A 42 -8.45 -17.22 3.48
N TYR A 43 -7.84 -17.47 4.64
CA TYR A 43 -8.52 -18.00 5.84
C TYR A 43 -8.66 -16.98 6.97
N ALA A 44 -7.92 -15.87 6.89
CA ALA A 44 -7.93 -14.81 7.89
C ALA A 44 -7.93 -13.44 7.21
N VAL A 45 -8.53 -12.47 7.88
CA VAL A 45 -8.51 -11.07 7.49
C VAL A 45 -8.06 -10.23 8.68
N VAL A 46 -7.06 -9.39 8.48
CA VAL A 46 -6.63 -8.38 9.45
C VAL A 46 -6.97 -7.02 8.87
N SER A 47 -7.71 -6.21 9.62
CA SER A 47 -8.16 -4.90 9.17
C SER A 47 -7.79 -3.79 10.14
N ARG A 48 -7.50 -2.60 9.59
CA ARG A 48 -7.18 -1.39 10.37
C ARG A 48 -7.64 -0.17 9.60
N THR A 49 -8.23 0.80 10.31
CA THR A 49 -8.51 2.11 9.74
C THR A 49 -7.24 2.96 9.73
N ILE A 50 -6.98 3.61 8.60
CA ILE A 50 -5.93 4.61 8.44
C ILE A 50 -6.53 5.91 7.89
N SER A 51 -5.78 6.99 8.00
CA SER A 51 -6.21 8.31 7.56
C SER A 51 -5.18 8.92 6.61
N TRP A 52 -5.51 9.03 5.33
CA TRP A 52 -4.63 9.61 4.32
C TRP A 52 -5.16 10.90 3.73
N THR A 53 -4.22 11.72 3.27
CA THR A 53 -4.48 12.93 2.51
C THR A 53 -4.22 12.70 1.02
N GLN A 54 -4.55 13.71 0.21
CA GLN A 54 -4.15 13.70 -1.20
C GLN A 54 -2.62 13.68 -1.37
N GLY A 55 -1.86 14.25 -0.42
CA GLY A 55 -0.40 14.25 -0.42
C GLY A 55 0.17 12.84 -0.35
N ASP A 56 -0.38 11.99 0.52
CA ASP A 56 0.02 10.58 0.64
C ASP A 56 -0.12 9.83 -0.68
N ILE A 57 -1.27 9.96 -1.34
CA ILE A 57 -1.50 9.31 -2.63
C ILE A 57 -0.59 9.87 -3.73
N ALA A 58 -0.35 11.18 -3.75
CA ALA A 58 0.56 11.80 -4.72
C ALA A 58 1.98 11.27 -4.56
N THR A 59 2.47 11.19 -3.31
CA THR A 59 3.77 10.62 -2.98
C THR A 59 3.87 9.14 -3.38
N LEU A 60 2.84 8.33 -3.11
CA LEU A 60 2.81 6.93 -3.56
C LEU A 60 2.82 6.81 -5.09
N LYS A 61 2.03 7.64 -5.79
CA LYS A 61 1.98 7.65 -7.27
C LYS A 61 3.34 7.97 -7.87
N GLU A 62 4.04 8.96 -7.32
CA GLU A 62 5.37 9.36 -7.77
C GLU A 62 6.38 8.24 -7.58
N GLN A 63 6.46 7.68 -6.37
CA GLN A 63 7.41 6.60 -6.04
C GLN A 63 7.16 5.34 -6.88
N ILE A 64 5.90 4.91 -7.03
CA ILE A 64 5.53 3.76 -7.86
C ILE A 64 5.81 4.03 -9.34
N SER A 65 5.58 5.25 -9.83
CA SER A 65 5.82 5.58 -11.23
C SER A 65 7.30 5.57 -11.60
N ASN A 66 8.15 5.98 -10.66
CA ASN A 66 9.60 6.09 -10.80
C ASN A 66 10.37 4.87 -10.25
N LEU A 67 9.68 3.78 -9.96
CA LEU A 67 10.27 2.57 -9.39
C LEU A 67 11.33 2.00 -10.35
N ASN A 68 12.55 1.81 -9.85
CA ASN A 68 13.64 1.22 -10.63
C ASN A 68 13.38 -0.28 -10.82
N LEU A 69 13.07 -0.71 -12.05
CA LEU A 69 12.74 -2.09 -12.39
C LEU A 69 13.97 -3.00 -12.59
N GLN A 70 15.17 -2.53 -12.25
CA GLN A 70 16.36 -3.39 -12.18
C GLN A 70 16.34 -4.24 -10.90
N PRO A 71 17.02 -5.40 -10.90
CA PRO A 71 17.10 -6.25 -9.72
C PRO A 71 17.60 -5.49 -8.50
N GLY A 72 16.95 -5.68 -7.37
CA GLY A 72 17.22 -4.94 -6.14
C GLY A 72 16.01 -4.82 -5.24
N SER A 73 16.12 -3.96 -4.23
CA SER A 73 15.08 -3.74 -3.25
C SER A 73 15.01 -2.29 -2.81
N GLY A 74 13.85 -1.87 -2.31
CA GLY A 74 13.66 -0.53 -1.78
C GLY A 74 12.38 -0.40 -0.97
N TYR A 75 12.06 0.83 -0.58
CA TYR A 75 10.87 1.15 0.19
C TYR A 75 9.97 2.10 -0.60
N ILE A 76 8.68 1.93 -0.41
CA ILE A 76 7.64 2.87 -0.80
C ILE A 76 6.89 3.25 0.48
N THR A 77 6.93 4.53 0.82
CA THR A 77 6.31 5.06 2.05
C THR A 77 5.43 6.26 1.71
N PRO A 78 4.16 6.29 2.18
CA PRO A 78 3.35 7.51 2.18
C PRO A 78 3.98 8.55 3.12
N GLN A 79 3.41 9.76 3.16
CA GLN A 79 3.90 10.82 4.04
C GLN A 79 3.58 10.47 5.49
N GLU A 80 2.37 9.95 5.74
CA GLU A 80 1.97 9.41 7.03
C GLU A 80 2.45 7.96 7.19
N PRO A 81 3.23 7.63 8.24
CA PRO A 81 3.89 6.34 8.39
C PRO A 81 2.95 5.25 8.93
N GLU A 82 1.69 5.20 8.51
CA GLU A 82 0.74 4.15 8.93
C GLU A 82 0.94 2.83 8.18
N LEU A 83 1.60 2.90 7.02
CA LEU A 83 1.83 1.77 6.13
C LEU A 83 3.18 1.91 5.43
N THR A 84 3.99 0.87 5.49
CA THR A 84 5.27 0.81 4.78
C THR A 84 5.24 -0.36 3.80
N MET A 85 5.71 -0.13 2.57
CA MET A 85 5.86 -1.17 1.57
C MET A 85 7.34 -1.38 1.26
N PHE A 86 7.87 -2.55 1.59
CA PHE A 86 9.19 -2.97 1.12
C PHE A 86 9.02 -3.79 -0.15
N TYR A 87 9.77 -3.48 -1.21
CA TYR A 87 9.70 -4.19 -2.48
C TYR A 87 11.02 -4.87 -2.82
N VAL A 88 10.92 -6.01 -3.51
CA VAL A 88 12.05 -6.76 -4.08
C VAL A 88 11.74 -7.10 -5.53
N ILE A 89 12.68 -6.82 -6.41
CA ILE A 89 12.67 -7.22 -7.82
C ILE A 89 13.77 -8.26 -8.01
N ASP A 90 13.36 -9.45 -8.46
CA ASP A 90 14.25 -10.59 -8.66
C ASP A 90 14.99 -10.46 -10.01
N GLU A 91 16.22 -10.96 -10.06
CA GLU A 91 17.01 -11.05 -11.29
C GLU A 91 16.45 -12.07 -12.29
N HIS A 92 15.79 -13.12 -11.79
CA HIS A 92 15.22 -14.21 -12.57
C HIS A 92 13.80 -13.94 -13.06
N ASN A 93 13.07 -13.01 -12.43
CA ASN A 93 11.71 -12.65 -12.81
C ASN A 93 11.47 -11.13 -12.71
N LYS A 94 11.85 -10.42 -13.77
CA LYS A 94 11.81 -8.95 -13.84
C LYS A 94 10.41 -8.36 -14.01
N GLU A 95 9.41 -9.20 -14.31
CA GLU A 95 8.02 -8.75 -14.47
C GLU A 95 7.27 -8.74 -13.13
N GLU A 96 7.79 -9.47 -12.14
CA GLU A 96 7.23 -9.58 -10.81
C GLU A 96 7.95 -8.70 -9.78
N ILE A 97 7.16 -8.13 -8.90
CA ILE A 97 7.59 -7.34 -7.75
C ILE A 97 7.02 -8.05 -6.53
N THR A 98 7.89 -8.54 -5.65
CA THR A 98 7.47 -9.02 -4.34
C THR A 98 7.32 -7.82 -3.41
N LEU A 99 6.10 -7.59 -2.93
CA LEU A 99 5.74 -6.49 -2.05
C LEU A 99 5.44 -7.02 -0.64
N TYR A 100 6.13 -6.49 0.35
CA TYR A 100 5.84 -6.70 1.77
C TYR A 100 5.21 -5.43 2.31
N ILE A 101 3.91 -5.49 2.60
CA ILE A 101 3.13 -4.35 3.11
C ILE A 101 2.94 -4.56 4.60
N THR A 102 3.45 -3.63 5.41
CA THR A 102 3.38 -3.70 6.87
C THR A 102 2.55 -2.53 7.39
N LEU A 103 1.61 -2.84 8.27
CA LEU A 103 0.92 -1.82 9.06
C LEU A 103 1.89 -1.35 10.15
N ASP A 104 2.33 -0.11 10.05
CA ASP A 104 3.16 0.48 11.10
C ASP A 104 2.22 1.10 12.15
N GLY A 105 2.43 0.71 13.41
CA GLY A 105 1.68 1.21 14.55
C GLY A 105 1.89 2.70 14.81
N GLY A 106 2.90 3.29 14.17
CA GLY A 106 3.38 4.63 14.44
C GLY A 106 4.14 4.60 15.76
N GLN A 107 5.45 4.38 15.69
CA GLN A 107 6.49 5.02 16.51
C GLN A 107 7.86 4.50 16.05
N MET A 108 8.45 5.10 15.01
CA MET A 108 9.90 5.10 14.86
C MET A 108 10.47 6.12 15.85
N ASN A 109 10.54 5.74 17.13
CA ASN A 109 11.39 6.41 18.10
C ASN A 109 12.69 5.61 18.21
N SER A 110 13.80 6.30 18.05
CA SER A 110 15.18 5.80 18.15
C SER A 110 15.36 4.75 19.27
N GLN A 111 15.62 3.50 18.86
CA GLN A 111 16.15 2.41 19.68
C GLN A 111 15.25 1.70 20.71
N MET A 112 13.92 1.75 20.59
CA MET A 112 13.06 0.81 21.33
C MET A 112 12.04 0.18 20.38
N GLY A 113 12.04 -1.17 20.32
CA GLY A 113 11.20 -1.93 19.41
C GLY A 113 9.73 -1.65 19.66
N THR A 114 9.10 -0.99 18.70
CA THR A 114 7.65 -0.82 18.65
C THR A 114 7.06 -1.99 17.88
N GLU A 115 5.91 -2.46 18.34
CA GLU A 115 5.22 -3.61 17.78
C GLU A 115 5.04 -3.41 16.26
N THR A 116 5.68 -4.27 15.46
CA THR A 116 5.40 -4.32 14.02
C THR A 116 3.99 -4.90 13.89
N GLY A 117 3.10 -4.15 13.23
CA GLY A 117 1.75 -4.63 12.95
C GLY A 117 1.78 -5.82 11.98
N ALA A 118 0.59 -6.31 11.62
CA ALA A 118 0.49 -7.36 10.62
C ALA A 118 1.19 -6.94 9.31
N SER A 119 1.77 -7.92 8.63
CA SER A 119 2.36 -7.76 7.31
C SER A 119 1.74 -8.75 6.32
N ILE A 120 1.55 -8.32 5.08
CA ILE A 120 1.13 -9.17 3.97
C ILE A 120 2.22 -9.18 2.90
N LYS A 121 2.54 -10.37 2.38
CA LYS A 121 3.38 -10.53 1.20
C LYS A 121 2.48 -10.67 -0.03
N ILE A 122 2.69 -9.86 -1.04
CA ILE A 122 1.97 -9.92 -2.32
C ILE A 122 3.01 -9.93 -3.44
N VAL A 123 3.01 -10.96 -4.27
CA VAL A 123 3.70 -10.91 -5.56
C VAL A 123 2.78 -10.19 -6.54
N THR A 124 3.26 -9.13 -7.17
CA THR A 124 2.47 -8.31 -8.10
C THR A 124 3.30 -7.87 -9.30
N THR A 125 2.73 -7.08 -10.19
CA THR A 125 3.46 -6.49 -11.33
C THR A 125 3.49 -4.97 -11.21
N HIS A 126 4.46 -4.32 -11.87
CA HIS A 126 4.51 -2.85 -11.91
C HIS A 126 3.21 -2.24 -12.45
N HIS A 127 2.62 -2.89 -13.47
CA HIS A 127 1.35 -2.47 -14.05
C HIS A 127 0.19 -2.57 -13.05
N ALA A 128 0.08 -3.68 -12.32
CA ALA A 128 -0.96 -3.84 -11.30
C ALA A 128 -0.80 -2.82 -10.16
N LEU A 129 0.43 -2.58 -9.70
CA LEU A 129 0.73 -1.60 -8.67
C LEU A 129 0.40 -0.16 -9.10
N LYS A 130 0.75 0.21 -10.34
CA LYS A 130 0.35 1.49 -10.96
C LYS A 130 -1.16 1.62 -11.07
N SER A 131 -1.85 0.58 -11.53
CA SER A 131 -3.31 0.58 -11.64
C SER A 131 -3.97 0.77 -10.28
N TRP A 132 -3.48 0.07 -9.25
CA TRP A 132 -3.96 0.17 -7.87
C TRP A 132 -3.84 1.60 -7.32
N VAL A 133 -2.65 2.23 -7.40
CA VAL A 133 -2.46 3.59 -6.87
C VAL A 133 -3.22 4.64 -7.67
N ASN A 134 -3.41 4.43 -8.98
CA ASN A 134 -4.23 5.30 -9.81
C ASN A 134 -5.71 5.22 -9.44
N GLN A 135 -6.23 4.02 -9.18
CA GLN A 135 -7.60 3.82 -8.70
C GLN A 135 -7.81 4.45 -7.32
N LEU A 136 -6.83 4.37 -6.41
CA LEU A 136 -6.88 5.08 -5.14
C LEU A 136 -6.96 6.59 -5.32
N GLY A 137 -6.20 7.15 -6.27
CA GLY A 137 -6.24 8.58 -6.57
C GLY A 137 -7.62 9.11 -6.99
N LYS A 138 -8.42 8.29 -7.69
CA LYS A 138 -9.78 8.65 -8.10
C LYS A 138 -10.72 8.90 -6.91
N VAL A 139 -10.39 8.41 -5.72
CA VAL A 139 -11.17 8.67 -4.49
C VAL A 139 -11.10 10.15 -4.09
N PHE A 140 -10.00 10.83 -4.45
CA PHE A 140 -9.77 12.24 -4.14
C PHE A 140 -10.31 13.18 -5.22
N GLU A 141 -10.50 12.69 -6.44
CA GLU A 141 -11.16 13.42 -7.52
C GLU A 141 -12.62 13.75 -7.13
N VAL A 142 -13.13 14.88 -7.61
CA VAL A 142 -14.50 15.40 -7.35
C VAL A 142 -15.38 15.03 -8.52
#